data_AF-A0A1Q2MHL0-F1
#
_entry.id   AF-A0A1Q2MHL0-F1
#
_cell.length_a   1.000
_cell.length_b   1.000
_cell.length_c   1.000
_cell.angle_alpha   90.00
_cell.angle_beta   90.00
_cell.angle_gamma   90.00
#
_symmetry.space_group_name_H-M   'P 1'
#
loop_
_entity.id
_entity.type
_entity.pdbx_description
1 polymer ?
#
loop_
_entity_poly.entity_id
_entity_poly.type
_entity_poly.pdbx_seq_one_letter_code
_entity_poly.pdbx_strand_id
1 'polypeptide(L)'
;MWNKIAFAQKYLVYNIPACMILGLIYGYYYDASFLKTFIVPLTFLMVYPMMVNLQIKKVFSGGDVKVQLVTQFINFAIIPFAAFGIGKLFFSDSPLIALGLLLAALLPTSGMTISWTGFARGNINAAIKMTVIGLIAGSLATPLYIKWLMGAVIEIPLLNVFKQIAIIVFLPMVAGYSTQRFIIKRYGEAKYHKDIKKKFPLISTIGVLGIVFVAMAIKSKTIISQPSLLLMSLVPLIILYFVNFSISTLVGKLLFSREDAIALVYGTVMRNLSIALAIAMTVFGKQGSDIALIIAIAYIIQVQSAAWYIKFTPKIFGKTPEETAQDIMAVGVFALHNKATLHDAIKMLDEEHIHSIIVLSDDNKPAGVLTAESLINLLADQVSLDRRLDQVELMPVLNIRYDAPISEIAQKMKRKHEYKVIVTDKKGNITGVLTEMDILHNSV
;
A
#
# COMPACT_ATOMS: atom_id res chain seq x y z
N MET A 1 -20.10 9.54 6.64
CA MET A 1 -18.74 10.12 6.70
C MET A 1 -17.69 9.22 6.04
N TRP A 2 -17.50 7.97 6.49
CA TRP A 2 -16.48 7.05 5.96
C TRP A 2 -16.55 6.79 4.45
N ASN A 3 -17.74 6.65 3.88
CA ASN A 3 -17.91 6.42 2.43
C ASN A 3 -17.36 7.57 1.57
N LYS A 4 -17.48 8.83 2.03
CA LYS A 4 -16.93 9.99 1.33
C LYS A 4 -15.39 10.00 1.35
N ILE A 5 -14.79 9.60 2.48
CA ILE A 5 -13.33 9.52 2.60
C ILE A 5 -12.79 8.32 1.79
N ALA A 6 -13.54 7.21 1.76
CA ALA A 6 -13.18 6.04 0.95
C ALA A 6 -13.24 6.36 -0.55
N PHE A 7 -14.22 7.15 -0.99
CA PHE A 7 -14.23 7.71 -2.33
C PHE A 7 -12.98 8.57 -2.59
N ALA A 8 -12.63 9.45 -1.64
CA ALA A 8 -11.44 10.29 -1.78
C ALA A 8 -10.14 9.47 -1.94
N GLN A 9 -10.01 8.37 -1.20
CA GLN A 9 -8.88 7.45 -1.31
C GLN A 9 -8.88 6.68 -2.64
N LYS A 10 -10.06 6.21 -3.09
CA LYS A 10 -10.20 5.44 -4.35
C LYS A 10 -9.78 6.27 -5.57
N TYR A 11 -10.07 7.57 -5.56
CA TYR A 11 -9.78 8.48 -6.68
C TYR A 11 -8.61 9.43 -6.39
N LEU A 12 -7.62 9.00 -5.61
CA LEU A 12 -6.44 9.80 -5.24
C LEU A 12 -5.73 10.45 -6.44
N VAL A 13 -5.69 9.76 -7.58
CA VAL A 13 -5.08 10.25 -8.83
C VAL A 13 -5.74 11.55 -9.32
N TYR A 14 -7.03 11.72 -9.07
CA TYR A 14 -7.81 12.90 -9.44
C TYR A 14 -7.91 13.91 -8.29
N ASN A 15 -8.07 13.41 -7.05
CA ASN A 15 -8.27 14.26 -5.88
C ASN A 15 -7.02 15.07 -5.51
N ILE A 16 -5.82 14.52 -5.71
CA ILE A 16 -4.59 15.26 -5.45
C ILE A 16 -4.50 16.50 -6.37
N PRO A 17 -4.56 16.38 -7.72
CA PRO A 17 -4.62 17.55 -8.60
C PRO A 17 -5.77 18.50 -8.29
N ALA A 18 -6.95 18.00 -7.96
CA ALA A 18 -8.08 18.84 -7.58
C ALA A 18 -7.77 19.67 -6.32
N CYS A 19 -7.25 19.05 -5.26
CA CYS A 19 -6.82 19.74 -4.04
C CYS A 19 -5.71 20.75 -4.31
N MET A 20 -4.81 20.45 -5.24
CA MET A 20 -3.76 21.38 -5.65
C MET A 20 -4.33 22.65 -6.30
N ILE A 21 -5.23 22.48 -7.28
CA ILE A 21 -5.90 23.59 -7.97
C ILE A 21 -6.71 24.41 -6.97
N LEU A 22 -7.47 23.75 -6.09
CA LEU A 22 -8.23 24.43 -5.02
C LEU A 22 -7.31 25.22 -4.09
N GLY A 23 -6.15 24.66 -3.73
CA GLY A 23 -5.14 25.37 -2.94
C GLY A 23 -4.63 26.60 -3.67
N LEU A 24 -4.27 26.47 -4.96
CA LEU A 24 -3.86 27.61 -5.78
C LEU A 24 -4.93 28.70 -5.84
N ILE A 25 -6.19 28.34 -6.13
CA ILE A 25 -7.30 29.30 -6.18
C ILE A 25 -7.45 29.99 -4.82
N TYR A 26 -7.47 29.24 -3.72
CA TYR A 26 -7.60 29.82 -2.38
C TYR A 26 -6.46 30.80 -2.06
N GLY A 27 -5.21 30.39 -2.27
CA GLY A 27 -4.05 31.23 -1.98
C GLY A 27 -3.89 32.45 -2.89
N TYR A 28 -4.59 32.48 -4.03
CA TYR A 28 -4.63 33.65 -4.90
C TYR A 28 -5.53 34.73 -4.30
N TYR A 29 -6.73 34.35 -3.86
CA TYR A 29 -7.73 35.28 -3.32
C TYR A 29 -7.54 35.61 -1.84
N TYR A 30 -6.98 34.70 -1.04
CA TYR A 30 -6.86 34.84 0.42
C TYR A 30 -5.41 34.76 0.91
N ASP A 31 -5.12 35.34 2.07
CA ASP A 31 -3.83 35.12 2.74
C ASP A 31 -3.80 33.74 3.41
N ALA A 32 -3.00 32.85 2.83
CA ALA A 32 -2.81 31.48 3.28
C ALA A 32 -1.80 31.35 4.45
N SER A 33 -1.24 32.45 4.97
CA SER A 33 -0.18 32.40 5.99
C SER A 33 -0.57 31.63 7.26
N PHE A 34 -1.82 31.75 7.71
CA PHE A 34 -2.34 31.02 8.87
C PHE A 34 -2.33 29.50 8.67
N LEU A 35 -2.41 29.02 7.41
CA LEU A 35 -2.40 27.59 7.11
C LEU A 35 -1.07 26.91 7.49
N LYS A 36 0.01 27.68 7.67
CA LYS A 36 1.29 27.16 8.16
C LYS A 36 1.16 26.42 9.50
N THR A 37 0.25 26.86 10.37
CA THR A 37 -0.01 26.22 11.67
C THR A 37 -0.53 24.79 11.52
N PHE A 38 -1.16 24.45 10.39
CA PHE A 38 -1.65 23.09 10.13
C PHE A 38 -0.61 22.16 9.48
N ILE A 39 0.56 22.65 9.07
CA ILE A 39 1.58 21.82 8.42
C ILE A 39 1.96 20.63 9.31
N VAL A 40 2.29 20.89 10.57
CA VAL A 40 2.67 19.83 11.52
C VAL A 40 1.49 18.92 11.86
N PRO A 41 0.29 19.41 12.26
CA PRO A 41 -0.88 18.57 12.49
C PRO A 41 -1.28 17.70 11.29
N LEU A 42 -1.27 18.23 10.07
CA LEU A 42 -1.64 17.48 8.86
C LEU A 42 -0.57 16.44 8.49
N THR A 43 0.71 16.78 8.65
CA THR A 43 1.80 15.81 8.47
C THR A 43 1.72 14.70 9.50
N PHE A 44 1.42 15.03 10.76
CA PHE A 44 1.17 14.03 11.81
C PHE A 44 -0.04 13.16 11.45
N LEU A 45 -1.17 13.76 11.05
CA LEU A 45 -2.38 13.05 10.63
C LEU A 45 -2.15 12.16 9.41
N MET A 46 -1.20 12.50 8.55
CA MET A 46 -0.78 11.66 7.45
C MET A 46 0.07 10.47 7.93
N VAL A 47 1.12 10.73 8.71
CA VAL A 47 2.13 9.71 9.09
C VAL A 47 1.60 8.77 10.16
N TYR A 48 0.96 9.29 11.22
CA TYR A 48 0.52 8.49 12.36
C TYR A 48 -0.42 7.32 11.97
N PRO A 49 -1.52 7.50 11.23
CA PRO A 49 -2.40 6.40 10.85
C PRO A 49 -1.70 5.33 10.01
N MET A 50 -0.78 5.74 9.14
CA MET A 50 0.04 4.82 8.36
C MET A 50 0.90 3.94 9.28
N MET A 51 1.47 4.52 10.34
CA MET A 51 2.28 3.80 11.32
C MET A 51 1.45 2.83 12.19
N VAL A 52 0.17 3.13 12.44
CA VAL A 52 -0.72 2.18 13.13
C VAL A 52 -0.95 0.91 12.32
N ASN A 53 -0.94 0.98 10.99
CA ASN A 53 -1.13 -0.18 10.12
C ASN A 53 0.16 -0.93 9.80
N LEU A 54 1.29 -0.42 10.30
CA LEU A 54 2.60 -0.94 10.01
C LEU A 54 2.79 -2.31 10.66
N GLN A 55 3.15 -3.31 9.87
CA GLN A 55 3.35 -4.66 10.38
C GLN A 55 4.84 -4.85 10.69
N ILE A 56 5.31 -4.34 11.84
CA ILE A 56 6.73 -4.42 12.24
C ILE A 56 7.23 -5.87 12.19
N LYS A 57 6.41 -6.84 12.59
CA LYS A 57 6.75 -8.28 12.48
C LYS A 57 7.15 -8.69 11.05
N LYS A 58 6.49 -8.14 10.03
CA LYS A 58 6.83 -8.42 8.62
C LYS A 58 8.14 -7.76 8.19
N VAL A 59 8.56 -6.66 8.81
CA VAL A 59 9.87 -6.04 8.52
C VAL A 59 11.00 -7.02 8.80
N PHE A 60 10.82 -7.91 9.78
CA PHE A 60 11.79 -8.94 10.16
C PHE A 60 11.57 -10.31 9.50
N SER A 61 10.59 -10.45 8.59
CA SER A 61 10.44 -11.71 7.84
C SER A 61 11.55 -11.83 6.78
N GLY A 62 11.94 -13.05 6.41
CA GLY A 62 12.93 -13.29 5.35
C GLY A 62 12.34 -13.14 3.93
N GLY A 63 13.17 -13.40 2.92
CA GLY A 63 12.75 -13.64 1.53
C GLY A 63 13.00 -12.50 0.52
N ASP A 64 13.25 -11.27 0.97
CA ASP A 64 13.35 -10.08 0.10
C ASP A 64 14.60 -9.22 0.36
N VAL A 65 15.59 -9.76 1.08
CA VAL A 65 16.80 -9.01 1.51
C VAL A 65 17.52 -8.35 0.33
N LYS A 66 17.68 -9.07 -0.79
CA LYS A 66 18.36 -8.55 -1.98
C LYS A 66 17.64 -7.33 -2.55
N VAL A 67 16.31 -7.38 -2.71
CA VAL A 67 15.53 -6.25 -3.26
C VAL A 67 15.53 -5.06 -2.29
N GLN A 68 15.49 -5.31 -0.98
CA GLN A 68 15.62 -4.27 0.04
C GLN A 68 16.97 -3.55 -0.06
N LEU A 69 18.08 -4.28 -0.08
CA LEU A 69 19.43 -3.69 -0.14
C LEU A 69 19.63 -2.86 -1.41
N VAL A 70 19.23 -3.39 -2.56
CA VAL A 70 19.34 -2.65 -3.84
C VAL A 70 18.45 -1.41 -3.83
N THR A 71 17.24 -1.50 -3.29
CA THR A 71 16.33 -0.35 -3.15
C THR A 71 16.95 0.74 -2.27
N GLN A 72 17.51 0.39 -1.11
CA GLN A 72 18.16 1.36 -0.23
C GLN A 72 19.44 1.94 -0.84
N PHE A 73 20.20 1.13 -1.58
CA PHE A 73 21.36 1.60 -2.32
C PHE A 73 20.98 2.66 -3.35
N ILE A 74 19.95 2.41 -4.18
CA ILE A 74 19.45 3.41 -5.13
C ILE A 74 19.00 4.67 -4.35
N ASN A 75 18.24 4.50 -3.27
CA ASN A 75 17.69 5.61 -2.50
C ASN A 75 18.71 6.50 -1.81
N PHE A 76 19.85 5.98 -1.39
CA PHE A 76 20.82 6.73 -0.60
C PHE A 76 22.17 6.94 -1.30
N ALA A 77 22.61 6.03 -2.15
CA ALA A 77 23.89 6.14 -2.86
C ALA A 77 23.76 6.72 -4.28
N ILE A 78 22.58 6.69 -4.90
CA ILE A 78 22.40 7.18 -6.28
C ILE A 78 21.55 8.44 -6.30
N ILE A 79 20.30 8.37 -5.83
CA ILE A 79 19.32 9.43 -6.04
C ILE A 79 19.67 10.76 -5.35
N PRO A 80 20.23 10.80 -4.13
CA PRO A 80 20.64 12.07 -3.52
C PRO A 80 21.76 12.76 -4.29
N PHE A 81 22.71 12.00 -4.84
CA PHE A 81 23.81 12.55 -5.63
C PHE A 81 23.35 12.98 -7.02
N ALA A 82 22.40 12.25 -7.62
CA ALA A 82 21.74 12.71 -8.84
C ALA A 82 20.98 14.03 -8.61
N ALA A 83 20.23 14.13 -7.51
CA ALA A 83 19.52 15.35 -7.14
C ALA A 83 20.48 16.51 -6.85
N PHE A 84 21.59 16.26 -6.15
CA PHE A 84 22.63 17.26 -5.91
C PHE A 84 23.29 17.73 -7.21
N GLY A 85 23.67 16.81 -8.09
CA GLY A 85 24.26 17.13 -9.39
C GLY A 85 23.32 17.95 -10.27
N ILE A 86 22.05 17.52 -10.38
CA ILE A 86 21.00 18.28 -11.08
C ILE A 86 20.82 19.66 -10.42
N GLY A 87 20.80 19.73 -9.09
CA GLY A 87 20.67 20.98 -8.36
C GLY A 87 21.80 21.96 -8.65
N LYS A 88 23.04 21.47 -8.73
CA LYS A 88 24.21 22.29 -9.08
C LYS A 88 24.15 22.79 -10.53
N LEU A 89 23.64 21.97 -11.46
CA LEU A 89 23.56 22.31 -12.88
C LEU A 89 22.45 23.33 -13.18
N PHE A 90 21.28 23.19 -12.55
CA PHE A 90 20.10 24.00 -12.88
C PHE A 90 19.81 25.13 -11.89
N PHE A 91 20.36 25.05 -10.67
CA PHE A 91 20.08 26.01 -9.59
C PHE A 91 21.37 26.52 -8.92
N SER A 92 22.44 26.72 -9.70
CA SER A 92 23.70 27.29 -9.21
C SER A 92 23.49 28.63 -8.49
N ASP A 93 22.59 29.46 -9.02
CA ASP A 93 22.27 30.79 -8.49
C ASP A 93 21.10 30.76 -7.50
N SER A 94 20.53 29.58 -7.22
CA SER A 94 19.36 29.38 -6.36
C SER A 94 19.56 28.20 -5.41
N PRO A 95 20.53 28.28 -4.48
CA PRO A 95 20.93 27.17 -3.63
C PRO A 95 19.79 26.64 -2.75
N LEU A 96 18.85 27.49 -2.32
CA LEU A 96 17.66 27.05 -1.57
C LEU A 96 16.73 26.15 -2.39
N ILE A 97 16.59 26.40 -3.69
CA ILE A 97 15.81 25.52 -4.59
C ILE A 97 16.55 24.19 -4.78
N ALA A 98 17.88 24.22 -4.95
CA ALA A 98 18.71 23.01 -4.99
C ALA A 98 18.56 22.17 -3.69
N LEU A 99 18.52 22.83 -2.53
CA LEU A 99 18.27 22.17 -1.25
C LEU A 99 16.87 21.53 -1.19
N GLY A 100 15.84 22.19 -1.75
CA GLY A 100 14.51 21.60 -1.89
C GLY A 100 14.47 20.34 -2.76
N LEU A 101 15.19 20.35 -3.89
CA LEU A 101 15.36 19.16 -4.74
C LEU A 101 16.05 18.02 -3.97
N LEU A 102 17.12 18.34 -3.24
CA LEU A 102 17.85 17.37 -2.43
C LEU A 102 17.00 16.81 -1.28
N LEU A 103 16.24 17.65 -0.57
CA LEU A 103 15.31 17.22 0.49
C LEU A 103 14.20 16.31 -0.05
N ALA A 104 13.65 16.62 -1.23
CA ALA A 104 12.67 15.77 -1.90
C ALA A 104 13.27 14.39 -2.22
N ALA A 105 14.54 14.33 -2.62
CA ALA A 105 15.25 13.09 -2.91
C ALA A 105 15.62 12.27 -1.64
N LEU A 106 16.01 12.92 -0.55
CA LEU A 106 16.57 12.25 0.65
C LEU A 106 15.55 11.51 1.53
N LEU A 107 14.26 11.80 1.36
CA LEU A 107 13.19 11.18 2.12
C LEU A 107 12.44 10.17 1.24
N PRO A 108 12.98 8.94 1.05
CA PRO A 108 12.34 7.92 0.24
C PRO A 108 11.08 7.41 0.92
N THR A 109 10.25 6.79 0.09
CA THR A 109 9.04 6.06 0.42
C THR A 109 7.94 6.89 1.08
N SER A 110 6.70 6.55 0.78
CA SER A 110 5.55 7.09 1.48
C SER A 110 4.53 5.97 1.65
N GLY A 111 3.43 6.22 2.38
CA GLY A 111 2.33 5.25 2.42
C GLY A 111 1.77 4.92 1.03
N MET A 112 1.97 5.81 0.06
CA MET A 112 1.59 5.57 -1.33
C MET A 112 2.46 4.50 -2.00
N THR A 113 3.70 4.26 -1.56
CA THR A 113 4.57 3.19 -2.08
C THR A 113 3.86 1.84 -2.04
N ILE A 114 3.19 1.53 -0.93
CA ILE A 114 2.45 0.28 -0.74
C ILE A 114 1.26 0.22 -1.69
N SER A 115 0.47 1.31 -1.78
CA SER A 115 -0.71 1.38 -2.65
C SER A 115 -0.35 1.23 -4.13
N TRP A 116 0.65 1.99 -4.62
CA TRP A 116 1.10 1.94 -6.00
C TRP A 116 1.68 0.57 -6.38
N THR A 117 2.45 -0.04 -5.47
CA THR A 117 2.94 -1.42 -5.67
C THR A 117 1.76 -2.39 -5.78
N GLY A 118 0.75 -2.28 -4.92
CA GLY A 118 -0.44 -3.12 -4.97
C GLY A 118 -1.25 -2.93 -6.26
N PHE A 119 -1.48 -1.68 -6.69
CA PHE A 119 -2.18 -1.38 -7.94
C PHE A 119 -1.44 -1.90 -9.17
N ALA A 120 -0.11 -1.91 -9.14
CA ALA A 120 0.72 -2.52 -10.18
C ALA A 120 0.86 -4.05 -10.05
N ARG A 121 0.21 -4.67 -9.06
CA ARG A 121 0.29 -6.11 -8.74
C ARG A 121 1.74 -6.55 -8.47
N GLY A 122 2.46 -5.78 -7.65
CA GLY A 122 3.83 -6.07 -7.20
C GLY A 122 3.90 -6.65 -5.78
N ASN A 123 5.13 -6.87 -5.27
CA ASN A 123 5.35 -7.44 -3.94
C ASN A 123 5.03 -6.42 -2.82
N ILE A 124 3.78 -6.48 -2.32
CA ILE A 124 3.31 -5.61 -1.23
C ILE A 124 4.10 -5.81 0.06
N ASN A 125 4.55 -7.03 0.36
CA ASN A 125 5.32 -7.30 1.57
C ASN A 125 6.67 -6.57 1.51
N ALA A 126 7.40 -6.67 0.39
CA ALA A 126 8.63 -5.93 0.19
C ALA A 126 8.40 -4.41 0.27
N ALA A 127 7.30 -3.91 -0.34
CA ALA A 127 6.92 -2.49 -0.29
C ALA A 127 6.70 -1.98 1.14
N ILE A 128 6.09 -2.80 2.01
CA ILE A 128 5.92 -2.46 3.43
C ILE A 128 7.29 -2.33 4.12
N LYS A 129 8.21 -3.29 3.94
CA LYS A 129 9.51 -3.25 4.62
C LYS A 129 10.36 -2.08 4.15
N MET A 130 10.44 -1.86 2.84
CA MET A 130 11.23 -0.75 2.28
C MET A 130 10.68 0.60 2.72
N THR A 131 9.35 0.73 2.94
CA THR A 131 8.75 1.98 3.44
C THR A 131 9.21 2.29 4.86
N VAL A 132 9.32 1.26 5.71
CA VAL A 132 9.81 1.42 7.09
C VAL A 132 11.30 1.73 7.10
N ILE A 133 12.08 0.88 6.43
CA ILE A 133 13.54 0.98 6.41
C ILE A 133 13.93 2.29 5.75
N GLY A 134 13.35 2.62 4.61
CA GLY A 134 13.61 3.84 3.86
C GLY A 134 13.23 5.10 4.64
N LEU A 135 12.07 5.13 5.30
CA LEU A 135 11.67 6.29 6.10
C LEU A 135 12.60 6.51 7.30
N ILE A 136 12.99 5.46 8.03
CA ILE A 136 13.91 5.57 9.18
C ILE A 136 15.30 5.99 8.69
N ALA A 137 15.87 5.26 7.72
CA ALA A 137 17.20 5.54 7.18
C ALA A 137 17.25 6.94 6.57
N GLY A 138 16.24 7.33 5.79
CA GLY A 138 16.18 8.66 5.17
C GLY A 138 16.02 9.78 6.20
N SER A 139 15.23 9.56 7.24
CA SER A 139 15.10 10.53 8.34
C SER A 139 16.41 10.75 9.08
N LEU A 140 17.19 9.70 9.32
CA LEU A 140 18.50 9.82 9.97
C LEU A 140 19.57 10.38 9.03
N ALA A 141 19.54 9.99 7.75
CA ALA A 141 20.50 10.41 6.74
C ALA A 141 20.30 11.87 6.31
N THR A 142 19.05 12.34 6.21
CA THR A 142 18.70 13.68 5.71
C THR A 142 19.55 14.80 6.32
N PRO A 143 19.59 15.00 7.66
CA PRO A 143 20.37 16.09 8.27
C PRO A 143 21.87 15.98 7.92
N LEU A 144 22.41 14.77 7.85
CA LEU A 144 23.82 14.52 7.52
C LEU A 144 24.11 14.87 6.06
N TYR A 145 23.27 14.40 5.13
CA TYR A 145 23.42 14.66 3.70
C TYR A 145 23.29 16.14 3.35
N ILE A 146 22.27 16.83 3.88
CA ILE A 146 22.11 18.26 3.57
C ILE A 146 23.24 19.10 4.15
N LYS A 147 23.76 18.74 5.35
CA LYS A 147 24.94 19.42 5.90
C LYS A 147 26.18 19.14 5.06
N TRP A 148 26.39 17.90 4.65
CA TRP A 148 27.57 17.51 3.89
C TRP A 148 27.59 18.12 2.48
N LEU A 149 26.49 18.03 1.74
CA LEU A 149 26.43 18.43 0.34
C LEU A 149 26.14 19.92 0.14
N MET A 150 25.33 20.53 1.04
CA MET A 150 24.88 21.93 0.89
C MET A 150 25.40 22.87 1.98
N GLY A 151 26.00 22.34 3.05
CA GLY A 151 26.41 23.12 4.22
C GLY A 151 27.56 24.10 4.00
N ALA A 152 28.21 24.06 2.83
CA ALA A 152 29.20 25.06 2.42
C ALA A 152 28.55 26.32 1.82
N VAL A 153 27.31 26.24 1.34
CA VAL A 153 26.60 27.34 0.65
C VAL A 153 25.41 27.84 1.47
N ILE A 154 24.81 26.97 2.29
CA ILE A 154 23.63 27.27 3.10
C ILE A 154 23.92 26.92 4.56
N GLU A 155 23.56 27.81 5.47
CA GLU A 155 23.59 27.48 6.90
C GLU A 155 22.50 26.44 7.23
N ILE A 156 22.92 25.24 7.62
CA ILE A 156 22.02 24.15 7.99
C ILE A 156 21.88 24.09 9.52
N PRO A 157 20.71 24.42 10.08
CA PRO A 157 20.45 24.32 11.52
C PRO A 157 20.17 22.86 11.92
N LEU A 158 21.23 22.05 11.97
CA LEU A 158 21.18 20.60 12.20
C LEU A 158 20.28 20.19 13.37
N LEU A 159 20.41 20.85 14.53
CA LEU A 159 19.63 20.52 15.71
C LEU A 159 18.13 20.68 15.48
N ASN A 160 17.72 21.74 14.77
CA ASN A 160 16.33 21.98 14.43
C ASN A 160 15.81 20.96 13.41
N VAL A 161 16.64 20.55 12.44
CA VAL A 161 16.29 19.48 11.49
C VAL A 161 16.07 18.16 12.24
N PHE A 162 17.00 17.75 13.11
CA PHE A 162 16.85 16.54 13.93
C PHE A 162 15.61 16.59 14.83
N LYS A 163 15.39 17.70 15.54
CA LYS A 163 14.21 17.90 16.39
C LYS A 163 12.92 17.79 15.57
N GLN A 164 12.89 18.41 14.40
CA GLN A 164 11.70 18.38 13.55
C GLN A 164 11.43 16.96 13.05
N ILE A 165 12.45 16.22 12.62
CA ILE A 165 12.34 14.82 12.21
C ILE A 165 11.85 13.93 13.37
N ALA A 166 12.35 14.15 14.59
CA ALA A 166 11.87 13.45 15.78
C ALA A 166 10.36 13.65 15.98
N ILE A 167 9.86 14.88 15.79
CA ILE A 167 8.44 15.23 15.97
C ILE A 167 7.56 14.72 14.83
N ILE A 168 7.98 14.85 13.57
CA ILE A 168 7.12 14.54 12.41
C ILE A 168 7.23 13.10 11.93
N VAL A 169 8.25 12.36 12.36
CA VAL A 169 8.48 10.96 11.95
C VAL A 169 8.46 10.03 13.14
N PHE A 170 9.42 10.16 14.05
CA PHE A 170 9.64 9.18 15.11
C PHE A 170 8.51 9.19 16.16
N LEU A 171 8.00 10.36 16.54
CA LEU A 171 6.87 10.47 17.46
C LEU A 171 5.59 9.81 16.89
N PRO A 172 5.12 10.12 15.66
CA PRO A 172 4.02 9.38 15.03
C PRO A 172 4.26 7.88 14.91
N MET A 173 5.50 7.45 14.68
CA MET A 173 5.84 6.03 14.57
C MET A 173 5.70 5.30 15.90
N VAL A 174 6.24 5.87 16.99
CA VAL A 174 6.08 5.33 18.35
C VAL A 174 4.61 5.34 18.77
N ALA A 175 3.91 6.45 18.53
CA ALA A 175 2.49 6.57 18.82
C ALA A 175 1.67 5.54 18.02
N GLY A 176 1.95 5.40 16.72
CA GLY A 176 1.24 4.48 15.84
C GLY A 176 1.40 3.02 16.27
N TYR A 177 2.63 2.61 16.58
CA TYR A 177 2.91 1.28 17.11
C TYR A 177 2.23 1.02 18.44
N SER A 178 2.28 1.98 19.37
CA SER A 178 1.63 1.89 20.68
C SER A 178 0.12 1.74 20.55
N THR A 179 -0.51 2.55 19.68
CA THR A 179 -1.94 2.47 19.36
C THR A 179 -2.31 1.12 18.76
N GLN A 180 -1.53 0.60 17.80
CA GLN A 180 -1.77 -0.71 17.21
C GLN A 180 -1.79 -1.80 18.29
N ARG A 181 -0.78 -1.82 19.17
CA ARG A 181 -0.68 -2.80 20.26
C ARG A 181 -1.83 -2.69 21.24
N PHE A 182 -2.22 -1.47 21.60
CA PHE A 182 -3.36 -1.22 22.48
C PHE A 182 -4.66 -1.75 21.88
N ILE A 183 -4.93 -1.45 20.60
CA ILE A 183 -6.15 -1.90 19.91
C ILE A 183 -6.20 -3.42 19.81
N ILE A 184 -5.11 -4.07 19.40
CA ILE A 184 -5.04 -5.52 19.29
C ILE A 184 -5.26 -6.17 20.66
N LYS A 185 -4.63 -5.63 21.73
CA LYS A 185 -4.83 -6.12 23.10
C LYS A 185 -6.28 -5.97 23.57
N ARG A 186 -6.97 -4.89 23.18
CA ARG A 186 -8.32 -4.56 23.65
C ARG A 186 -9.45 -5.26 22.86
N TYR A 187 -9.25 -5.51 21.57
CA TYR A 187 -10.29 -5.96 20.64
C TYR A 187 -9.96 -7.27 19.90
N GLY A 188 -8.74 -7.78 20.01
CA GLY A 188 -8.26 -8.99 19.32
C GLY A 188 -7.79 -8.74 17.89
N GLU A 189 -6.93 -9.65 17.38
CA GLU A 189 -6.36 -9.59 16.02
C GLU A 189 -7.44 -9.65 14.94
N ALA A 190 -8.43 -10.55 15.08
CA ALA A 190 -9.48 -10.74 14.07
C ALA A 190 -10.27 -9.46 13.81
N LYS A 191 -10.72 -8.77 14.87
CA LYS A 191 -11.46 -7.50 14.76
C LYS A 191 -10.59 -6.35 14.25
N TYR A 192 -9.31 -6.32 14.65
CA TYR A 192 -8.37 -5.35 14.12
C TYR A 192 -8.23 -5.49 12.60
N HIS A 193 -7.98 -6.70 12.11
CA HIS A 193 -7.78 -6.98 10.69
C HIS A 193 -9.04 -6.80 9.84
N LYS A 194 -10.21 -7.26 10.33
CA LYS A 194 -11.47 -7.22 9.57
C LYS A 194 -12.02 -5.81 9.43
N ASP A 195 -12.01 -5.02 10.51
CA ASP A 195 -12.79 -3.78 10.61
C ASP A 195 -11.93 -2.53 10.85
N ILE A 196 -11.03 -2.58 11.83
CA ILE A 196 -10.36 -1.37 12.35
C ILE A 196 -9.23 -0.92 11.43
N LYS A 197 -8.38 -1.85 10.99
CA LYS A 197 -7.21 -1.60 10.13
C LYS A 197 -7.57 -0.84 8.85
N LYS A 198 -8.75 -1.10 8.29
CA LYS A 198 -9.25 -0.46 7.06
C LYS A 198 -9.54 1.03 7.22
N LYS A 199 -9.70 1.54 8.45
CA LYS A 199 -10.04 2.94 8.73
C LYS A 199 -8.83 3.88 8.73
N PHE A 200 -7.64 3.39 9.12
CA PHE A 200 -6.45 4.24 9.22
C PHE A 200 -5.97 4.84 7.87
N PRO A 201 -5.97 4.11 6.74
CA PRO A 201 -5.59 4.69 5.44
C PRO A 201 -6.50 5.85 5.01
N LEU A 202 -7.78 5.78 5.38
CA LEU A 202 -8.76 6.84 5.14
C LEU A 202 -8.39 8.12 5.89
N ILE A 203 -7.99 7.98 7.16
CA ILE A 203 -7.55 9.12 7.99
C ILE A 203 -6.25 9.72 7.43
N SER A 204 -5.28 8.87 7.04
CA SER A 204 -4.03 9.31 6.42
C SER A 204 -4.27 10.13 5.15
N THR A 205 -5.25 9.73 4.34
CA THR A 205 -5.63 10.42 3.10
C THR A 205 -6.08 11.86 3.35
N ILE A 206 -6.80 12.14 4.44
CA ILE A 206 -7.18 13.50 4.83
C ILE A 206 -5.93 14.36 5.10
N GLY A 207 -4.95 13.80 5.82
CA GLY A 207 -3.67 14.46 6.07
C GLY A 207 -2.92 14.80 4.78
N VAL A 208 -2.85 13.84 3.83
CA VAL A 208 -2.20 14.04 2.51
C VAL A 208 -2.89 15.13 1.70
N LEU A 209 -4.22 15.05 1.53
CA LEU A 209 -4.96 16.03 0.73
C LEU A 209 -4.89 17.43 1.37
N GLY A 210 -4.97 17.49 2.70
CA GLY A 210 -4.83 18.73 3.46
C GLY A 210 -3.45 19.35 3.29
N ILE A 211 -2.36 18.59 3.46
CA ILE A 211 -1.01 19.15 3.37
C ILE A 211 -0.69 19.61 1.94
N VAL A 212 -1.17 18.89 0.92
CA VAL A 212 -1.05 19.29 -0.49
C VAL A 212 -1.80 20.59 -0.75
N PHE A 213 -3.03 20.72 -0.26
CA PHE A 213 -3.80 21.96 -0.36
C PHE A 213 -3.05 23.12 0.31
N VAL A 214 -2.57 22.94 1.54
CA VAL A 214 -1.81 23.96 2.30
C VAL A 214 -0.54 24.37 1.55
N ALA A 215 0.19 23.40 0.99
CA ALA A 215 1.39 23.65 0.20
C ALA A 215 1.11 24.59 -0.98
N MET A 216 0.05 24.29 -1.75
CA MET A 216 -0.34 25.07 -2.92
C MET A 216 -0.90 26.44 -2.54
N ALA A 217 -1.71 26.51 -1.50
CA ALA A 217 -2.27 27.77 -1.01
C ALA A 217 -1.16 28.76 -0.59
N ILE A 218 -0.17 28.29 0.17
CA ILE A 218 0.96 29.12 0.60
C ILE A 218 1.81 29.58 -0.60
N LYS A 219 1.88 28.79 -1.68
CA LYS A 219 2.71 29.07 -2.86
C LYS A 219 1.98 29.70 -4.03
N SER A 220 0.66 29.87 -3.93
CA SER A 220 -0.18 30.29 -5.04
C SER A 220 0.31 31.57 -5.71
N LYS A 221 0.48 32.66 -4.95
CA LYS A 221 0.91 33.95 -5.51
C LYS A 221 2.24 33.86 -6.23
N THR A 222 3.22 33.14 -5.66
CA THR A 222 4.53 32.91 -6.29
C THR A 222 4.42 32.09 -7.57
N ILE A 223 3.65 31.00 -7.55
CA ILE A 223 3.44 30.12 -8.71
C ILE A 223 2.78 30.89 -9.86
N ILE A 224 1.80 31.74 -9.56
CA ILE A 224 1.03 32.49 -10.55
C ILE A 224 1.83 33.69 -11.09
N SER A 225 2.56 34.40 -10.23
CA SER A 225 3.31 35.59 -10.65
C SER A 225 4.65 35.27 -11.32
N GLN A 226 5.23 34.09 -11.08
CA GLN A 226 6.54 33.68 -11.59
C GLN A 226 6.48 32.32 -12.32
N PRO A 227 5.75 32.23 -13.44
CA PRO A 227 5.63 30.98 -14.21
C PRO A 227 6.98 30.48 -14.77
N SER A 228 7.94 31.38 -14.97
CA SER A 228 9.32 31.03 -15.36
C SER A 228 10.01 30.14 -14.33
N LEU A 229 9.88 30.44 -13.03
CA LEU A 229 10.44 29.59 -11.96
C LEU A 229 9.80 28.21 -11.92
N LEU A 230 8.51 28.12 -12.25
CA LEU A 230 7.82 26.83 -12.33
C LEU A 230 8.38 25.99 -13.48
N LEU A 231 8.53 26.58 -14.68
CA LEU A 231 9.13 25.88 -15.82
C LEU A 231 10.58 25.46 -15.56
N MET A 232 11.37 26.36 -14.96
CA MET A 232 12.75 26.08 -14.54
C MET A 232 12.82 24.98 -13.49
N SER A 233 11.82 24.82 -12.63
CA SER A 233 11.76 23.76 -11.62
C SER A 233 11.25 22.42 -12.18
N LEU A 234 10.36 22.45 -13.17
CA LEU A 234 9.78 21.25 -13.79
C LEU A 234 10.83 20.41 -14.50
N VAL A 235 11.71 21.03 -15.29
CA VAL A 235 12.70 20.31 -16.09
C VAL A 235 13.65 19.47 -15.22
N PRO A 236 14.30 20.02 -14.17
CA PRO A 236 15.12 19.26 -13.22
C PRO A 236 14.37 18.12 -12.52
N LEU A 237 13.11 18.35 -12.14
CA LEU A 237 12.29 17.32 -11.52
C LEU A 237 11.98 16.19 -12.50
N ILE A 238 11.59 16.50 -13.73
CA ILE A 238 11.34 15.51 -14.78
C ILE A 238 12.60 14.68 -15.03
N ILE A 239 13.76 15.32 -15.13
CA ILE A 239 15.05 14.62 -15.28
C ILE A 239 15.30 13.70 -14.08
N LEU A 240 15.15 14.19 -12.84
CA LEU A 240 15.39 13.39 -11.64
C LEU A 240 14.46 12.16 -11.59
N TYR A 241 13.17 12.34 -11.83
CA TYR A 241 12.21 11.23 -11.84
C TYR A 241 12.46 10.29 -13.01
N PHE A 242 12.80 10.80 -14.19
CA PHE A 242 13.15 9.98 -15.35
C PHE A 242 14.39 9.12 -15.11
N VAL A 243 15.44 9.69 -14.51
CA VAL A 243 16.66 8.96 -14.11
C VAL A 243 16.30 7.88 -13.10
N ASN A 244 15.51 8.20 -12.08
CA ASN A 244 15.10 7.25 -11.05
C ASN A 244 14.27 6.10 -11.63
N PHE A 245 13.22 6.41 -12.40
CA PHE A 245 12.43 5.38 -13.09
C PHE A 245 13.30 4.52 -14.00
N SER A 246 14.17 5.13 -14.81
CA SER A 246 15.03 4.39 -15.75
C SER A 246 15.97 3.43 -15.04
N ILE A 247 16.70 3.90 -14.03
CA ILE A 247 17.64 3.07 -13.25
C ILE A 247 16.89 1.95 -12.53
N SER A 248 15.84 2.29 -11.79
CA SER A 248 15.07 1.32 -11.02
C SER A 248 14.38 0.28 -11.90
N THR A 249 13.91 0.69 -13.08
CA THR A 249 13.34 -0.24 -14.07
C THR A 249 14.39 -1.19 -14.62
N LEU A 250 15.54 -0.66 -15.04
CA LEU A 250 16.61 -1.47 -15.61
C LEU A 250 17.14 -2.48 -14.58
N VAL A 251 17.47 -2.01 -13.39
CA VAL A 251 17.92 -2.84 -12.28
C VAL A 251 16.85 -3.86 -11.88
N GLY A 252 15.59 -3.43 -11.82
CA GLY A 252 14.43 -4.28 -11.57
C GLY A 252 14.34 -5.45 -12.55
N LYS A 253 14.35 -5.16 -13.86
CA LYS A 253 14.24 -6.17 -14.93
C LYS A 253 15.42 -7.14 -14.95
N LEU A 254 16.62 -6.67 -14.62
CA LEU A 254 17.84 -7.48 -14.70
C LEU A 254 18.02 -8.40 -13.49
N LEU A 255 17.56 -8.00 -12.30
CA LEU A 255 17.96 -8.67 -11.05
C LEU A 255 16.82 -9.35 -10.27
N PHE A 256 15.55 -9.10 -10.63
CA PHE A 256 14.40 -9.45 -9.80
C PHE A 256 13.23 -10.03 -10.60
N SER A 257 12.33 -10.72 -9.89
CA SER A 257 11.01 -11.10 -10.43
C SER A 257 10.18 -9.85 -10.74
N ARG A 258 9.13 -9.99 -11.54
CA ARG A 258 8.19 -8.90 -11.87
C ARG A 258 7.69 -8.20 -10.60
N GLU A 259 7.28 -8.96 -9.60
CA GLU A 259 6.66 -8.45 -8.38
C GLU A 259 7.65 -7.63 -7.55
N ASP A 260 8.88 -8.13 -7.40
CA ASP A 260 9.96 -7.47 -6.67
C ASP A 260 10.50 -6.25 -7.43
N ALA A 261 10.61 -6.34 -8.75
CA ALA A 261 11.02 -5.23 -9.60
C ALA A 261 10.02 -4.05 -9.51
N ILE A 262 8.72 -4.34 -9.52
CA ILE A 262 7.67 -3.34 -9.32
C ILE A 262 7.79 -2.70 -7.92
N ALA A 263 8.00 -3.53 -6.89
CA ALA A 263 8.20 -3.04 -5.53
C ALA A 263 9.43 -2.12 -5.44
N LEU A 264 10.55 -2.49 -6.07
CA LEU A 264 11.77 -1.68 -6.14
C LEU A 264 11.53 -0.33 -6.84
N VAL A 265 10.82 -0.32 -7.98
CA VAL A 265 10.51 0.93 -8.69
C VAL A 265 9.70 1.88 -7.81
N TYR A 266 8.59 1.43 -7.23
CA TYR A 266 7.80 2.30 -6.35
C TYR A 266 8.49 2.61 -5.03
N GLY A 267 9.38 1.73 -4.55
CA GLY A 267 10.24 1.92 -3.39
C GLY A 267 11.29 3.01 -3.54
N THR A 268 11.67 3.31 -4.77
CA THR A 268 12.69 4.30 -5.10
C THR A 268 12.08 5.57 -5.66
N VAL A 269 11.02 5.49 -6.46
CA VAL A 269 10.40 6.66 -7.09
C VAL A 269 9.54 7.43 -6.11
N MET A 270 8.76 6.76 -5.27
CA MET A 270 7.88 7.45 -4.33
C MET A 270 8.71 8.05 -3.20
N ARG A 271 8.61 9.36 -3.01
CA ARG A 271 9.25 10.13 -1.94
C ARG A 271 8.23 10.69 -0.96
N ASN A 272 8.68 10.99 0.26
CA ASN A 272 7.88 11.60 1.29
C ASN A 272 7.93 13.14 1.23
N LEU A 273 7.32 13.68 0.19
CA LEU A 273 7.30 15.12 -0.06
C LEU A 273 6.63 15.92 1.08
N SER A 274 5.72 15.31 1.85
CA SER A 274 5.06 15.97 3.00
C SER A 274 6.04 16.24 4.13
N ILE A 275 6.88 15.26 4.46
CA ILE A 275 7.93 15.41 5.47
C ILE A 275 8.97 16.42 4.99
N ALA A 276 9.39 16.34 3.73
CA ALA A 276 10.33 17.30 3.14
C ALA A 276 9.78 18.74 3.23
N LEU A 277 8.51 18.94 2.86
CA LEU A 277 7.83 20.22 2.95
C LEU A 277 7.71 20.72 4.41
N ALA A 278 7.36 19.82 5.34
CA ALA A 278 7.26 20.17 6.74
C ALA A 278 8.60 20.64 7.30
N ILE A 279 9.70 19.93 7.00
CA ILE A 279 11.06 20.35 7.39
C ILE A 279 11.39 21.71 6.78
N ALA A 280 11.18 21.87 5.48
CA ALA A 280 11.43 23.12 4.76
C ALA A 280 10.74 24.32 5.45
N MET A 281 9.45 24.21 5.70
CA MET A 281 8.62 25.31 6.20
C MET A 281 8.79 25.60 7.69
N THR A 282 9.20 24.62 8.49
CA THR A 282 9.33 24.79 9.96
C THR A 282 10.75 25.08 10.41
N VAL A 283 11.76 24.56 9.70
CA VAL A 283 13.16 24.68 10.08
C VAL A 283 13.84 25.89 9.43
N PHE A 284 13.55 26.17 8.16
CA PHE A 284 14.23 27.22 7.39
C PHE A 284 13.45 28.55 7.36
N GLY A 285 12.39 28.68 8.16
CA GLY A 285 11.65 29.94 8.33
C GLY A 285 11.22 30.57 7.00
N LYS A 286 11.61 31.83 6.77
CA LYS A 286 11.30 32.55 5.51
C LYS A 286 11.98 31.91 4.28
N GLN A 287 13.22 31.45 4.42
CA GLN A 287 13.97 30.76 3.34
C GLN A 287 13.35 29.41 2.96
N GLY A 288 12.62 28.79 3.91
CA GLY A 288 11.83 27.59 3.67
C GLY A 288 10.81 27.74 2.54
N SER A 289 10.47 28.98 2.18
CA SER A 289 9.57 29.28 1.07
C SER A 289 10.04 28.72 -0.27
N ASP A 290 11.32 28.89 -0.60
CA ASP A 290 11.86 28.52 -1.92
C ASP A 290 12.10 27.02 -1.99
N ILE A 291 12.57 26.44 -0.87
CA ILE A 291 12.68 25.00 -0.66
C ILE A 291 11.31 24.33 -0.86
N ALA A 292 10.25 24.91 -0.30
CA ALA A 292 8.89 24.40 -0.38
C ALA A 292 8.28 24.49 -1.79
N LEU A 293 8.69 25.46 -2.61
CA LEU A 293 8.16 25.65 -3.97
C LEU A 293 8.46 24.43 -4.86
N ILE A 294 9.72 24.00 -4.92
CA ILE A 294 10.10 22.85 -5.74
C ILE A 294 9.52 21.53 -5.21
N ILE A 295 9.38 21.39 -3.89
CA ILE A 295 8.72 20.22 -3.28
C ILE A 295 7.22 20.19 -3.63
N ALA A 296 6.56 21.35 -3.63
CA ALA A 296 5.17 21.47 -4.07
C ALA A 296 5.02 21.01 -5.53
N ILE A 297 5.88 21.50 -6.43
CA ILE A 297 5.86 21.09 -7.85
C ILE A 297 6.16 19.59 -8.00
N ALA A 298 7.04 19.02 -7.17
CA ALA A 298 7.36 17.60 -7.18
C ALA A 298 6.14 16.70 -6.93
N TYR A 299 5.10 17.16 -6.21
CA TYR A 299 3.86 16.40 -6.06
C TYR A 299 3.15 16.15 -7.39
N ILE A 300 3.13 17.15 -8.28
CA ILE A 300 2.51 17.07 -9.60
C ILE A 300 3.16 15.93 -10.37
N ILE A 301 4.49 15.99 -10.43
CA ILE A 301 5.28 15.03 -11.20
C ILE A 301 5.20 13.64 -10.59
N GLN A 302 5.39 13.50 -9.28
CA GLN A 302 5.44 12.20 -8.62
C GLN A 302 4.14 11.41 -8.79
N VAL A 303 2.99 12.05 -8.54
CA VAL A 303 1.69 11.36 -8.55
C VAL A 303 1.29 10.97 -9.98
N GLN A 304 1.47 11.87 -10.95
CA GLN A 304 1.12 11.59 -12.34
C GLN A 304 2.04 10.55 -12.97
N SER A 305 3.35 10.68 -12.76
CA SER A 305 4.31 9.70 -13.27
C SER A 305 4.07 8.30 -12.69
N ALA A 306 3.73 8.19 -11.38
CA ALA A 306 3.36 6.91 -10.76
C ALA A 306 2.13 6.28 -11.42
N ALA A 307 1.09 7.09 -11.66
CA ALA A 307 -0.16 6.66 -12.28
C ALA A 307 0.03 6.18 -13.73
N TRP A 308 0.82 6.93 -14.50
CA TRP A 308 1.18 6.52 -15.86
C TRP A 308 2.03 5.27 -15.87
N TYR A 309 2.98 5.15 -14.94
CA TYR A 309 3.85 3.99 -14.84
C TYR A 309 3.09 2.67 -14.57
N ILE A 310 1.98 2.71 -13.81
CA ILE A 310 1.08 1.54 -13.68
C ILE A 310 0.65 1.05 -15.08
N LYS A 311 0.20 1.97 -15.94
CA LYS A 311 -0.30 1.61 -17.28
C LYS A 311 0.79 0.99 -18.16
N PHE A 312 2.04 1.37 -17.94
CA PHE A 312 3.19 0.82 -18.67
C PHE A 312 3.72 -0.48 -18.05
N THR A 313 3.40 -0.78 -16.79
CA THR A 313 3.92 -1.94 -16.05
C THR A 313 3.74 -3.27 -16.82
N PRO A 314 2.58 -3.61 -17.42
CA PRO A 314 2.44 -4.85 -18.18
C PRO A 314 3.32 -4.94 -19.41
N LYS A 315 3.62 -3.81 -20.06
CA LYS A 315 4.53 -3.74 -21.22
C LYS A 315 5.99 -3.85 -20.78
N ILE A 316 6.32 -3.29 -19.62
CA ILE A 316 7.69 -3.26 -19.10
C ILE A 316 8.07 -4.60 -18.48
N PHE A 317 7.26 -5.14 -17.56
CA PHE A 317 7.60 -6.32 -16.75
C PHE A 317 6.82 -7.59 -17.13
N GLY A 318 5.96 -7.53 -18.16
CA GLY A 318 5.09 -8.63 -18.56
C GLY A 318 3.71 -8.59 -17.89
N LYS A 319 2.79 -9.40 -18.41
CA LYS A 319 1.41 -9.50 -17.92
C LYS A 319 1.41 -9.96 -16.45
N THR A 320 0.42 -9.49 -15.70
CA THR A 320 0.17 -9.99 -14.35
C THR A 320 -0.05 -11.50 -14.41
N PRO A 321 0.65 -12.30 -13.58
CA PRO A 321 0.33 -13.72 -13.44
C PRO A 321 -1.13 -13.88 -13.06
N GLU A 322 -1.79 -14.88 -13.63
CA GLU A 322 -3.16 -15.20 -13.24
C GLU A 322 -3.17 -15.70 -11.80
N GLU A 323 -4.12 -15.21 -10.99
CA GLU A 323 -4.31 -15.70 -9.63
C GLU A 323 -4.68 -17.20 -9.66
N THR A 324 -4.25 -17.92 -8.64
CA THR A 324 -4.43 -19.36 -8.49
C THR A 324 -5.40 -19.69 -7.36
N ALA A 325 -5.83 -20.94 -7.25
CA ALA A 325 -6.76 -21.38 -6.21
C ALA A 325 -6.29 -20.99 -4.80
N GLN A 326 -4.99 -21.16 -4.50
CA GLN A 326 -4.40 -20.81 -3.21
C GLN A 326 -4.45 -19.31 -2.88
N ASP A 327 -4.50 -18.43 -3.90
CA ASP A 327 -4.44 -16.98 -3.71
C ASP A 327 -5.77 -16.43 -3.19
N ILE A 328 -6.86 -17.12 -3.53
CA ILE A 328 -8.23 -16.65 -3.26
C ILE A 328 -9.05 -17.60 -2.38
N MET A 329 -8.56 -18.80 -2.07
CA MET A 329 -9.30 -19.77 -1.24
C MET A 329 -9.49 -19.30 0.20
N ALA A 330 -10.62 -19.68 0.80
CA ALA A 330 -10.75 -19.68 2.24
C ALA A 330 -9.89 -20.82 2.83
N VAL A 331 -9.05 -20.49 3.81
CA VAL A 331 -8.17 -21.46 4.47
C VAL A 331 -8.96 -22.28 5.48
N GLY A 332 -8.84 -23.60 5.37
CA GLY A 332 -9.60 -24.54 6.20
C GLY A 332 -11.02 -24.76 5.71
N VAL A 333 -11.62 -25.84 6.20
CA VAL A 333 -12.96 -26.28 5.83
C VAL A 333 -13.67 -26.82 7.06
N PHE A 334 -14.95 -26.47 7.19
CA PHE A 334 -15.83 -27.13 8.14
C PHE A 334 -16.16 -28.51 7.60
N ALA A 335 -15.75 -29.53 8.35
CA ALA A 335 -15.82 -30.90 7.91
C ALA A 335 -16.28 -31.83 9.03
N LEU A 336 -17.07 -32.83 8.67
CA LEU A 336 -17.47 -33.94 9.52
C LEU A 336 -16.99 -35.25 8.91
N HIS A 337 -16.67 -36.22 9.76
CA HIS A 337 -16.42 -37.58 9.30
C HIS A 337 -17.74 -38.23 8.84
N ASN A 338 -17.69 -39.11 7.86
CA ASN A 338 -18.86 -39.84 7.34
C ASN A 338 -19.61 -40.69 8.40
N LYS A 339 -19.01 -40.88 9.58
CA LYS A 339 -19.60 -41.57 10.74
C LYS A 339 -20.46 -40.65 11.60
N ALA A 340 -20.35 -39.34 11.44
CA ALA A 340 -21.20 -38.36 12.09
C ALA A 340 -22.64 -38.48 11.58
N THR A 341 -23.58 -37.89 12.32
CA THR A 341 -25.01 -37.94 12.03
C THR A 341 -25.50 -36.68 11.33
N LEU A 342 -26.73 -36.72 10.78
CA LEU A 342 -27.41 -35.53 10.29
C LEU A 342 -27.62 -34.49 11.41
N HIS A 343 -27.84 -34.93 12.65
CA HIS A 343 -27.92 -34.04 13.81
C HIS A 343 -26.62 -33.25 14.01
N ASP A 344 -25.47 -33.91 13.94
CA ASP A 344 -24.15 -33.26 14.06
C ASP A 344 -23.93 -32.24 12.94
N ALA A 345 -24.37 -32.57 11.72
CA ALA A 345 -24.29 -31.68 10.57
C ALA A 345 -25.15 -30.42 10.74
N ILE A 346 -26.40 -30.57 11.18
CA ILE A 346 -27.31 -29.43 11.45
C ILE A 346 -26.71 -28.53 12.52
N LYS A 347 -26.22 -29.13 13.61
CA LYS A 347 -25.58 -28.39 14.70
C LYS A 347 -24.38 -27.58 14.22
N MET A 348 -23.49 -28.18 13.43
CA MET A 348 -22.33 -27.47 12.87
C MET A 348 -22.72 -26.32 11.94
N LEU A 349 -23.74 -26.51 11.09
CA LEU A 349 -24.21 -25.46 10.19
C LEU A 349 -24.76 -24.26 10.96
N ASP A 350 -25.51 -24.51 12.03
CA ASP A 350 -26.11 -23.47 12.89
C ASP A 350 -25.06 -22.75 13.73
N GLU A 351 -24.24 -23.49 14.48
CA GLU A 351 -23.22 -22.94 15.40
C GLU A 351 -22.17 -22.10 14.68
N GLU A 352 -21.74 -22.53 13.49
CA GLU A 352 -20.71 -21.84 12.70
C GLU A 352 -21.31 -20.86 11.67
N HIS A 353 -22.63 -20.76 11.59
CA HIS A 353 -23.36 -19.89 10.65
C HIS A 353 -22.93 -20.07 9.18
N ILE A 354 -22.84 -21.32 8.74
CA ILE A 354 -22.41 -21.73 7.39
C ILE A 354 -23.54 -22.48 6.66
N HIS A 355 -23.41 -22.67 5.34
CA HIS A 355 -24.48 -23.27 4.51
C HIS A 355 -24.10 -24.62 3.89
N SER A 356 -22.88 -25.09 4.13
CA SER A 356 -22.45 -26.41 3.67
C SER A 356 -21.19 -26.87 4.39
N ILE A 357 -21.12 -28.18 4.63
CA ILE A 357 -20.00 -28.87 5.25
C ILE A 357 -19.42 -29.91 4.30
N ILE A 358 -18.14 -30.21 4.45
CA ILE A 358 -17.49 -31.30 3.72
C ILE A 358 -17.62 -32.57 4.56
N VAL A 359 -17.98 -33.68 3.91
CA VAL A 359 -17.97 -34.99 4.54
C VAL A 359 -16.69 -35.71 4.17
N LEU A 360 -15.94 -36.16 5.19
CA LEU A 360 -14.68 -36.88 5.03
C LEU A 360 -14.89 -38.40 5.16
N SER A 361 -14.22 -39.18 4.32
CA SER A 361 -14.11 -40.63 4.46
C SER A 361 -13.14 -41.02 5.57
N ASP A 362 -13.07 -42.33 5.88
CA ASP A 362 -12.16 -42.92 6.89
C ASP A 362 -10.67 -42.59 6.65
N ASP A 363 -10.28 -42.30 5.40
CA ASP A 363 -8.91 -41.91 5.03
C ASP A 363 -8.72 -40.38 4.99
N ASN A 364 -9.61 -39.60 5.59
CA ASN A 364 -9.62 -38.12 5.60
C ASN A 364 -9.68 -37.47 4.22
N LYS A 365 -10.20 -38.17 3.21
CA LYS A 365 -10.45 -37.60 1.88
C LYS A 365 -11.89 -37.07 1.77
N PRO A 366 -12.14 -36.10 0.89
CA PRO A 366 -13.50 -35.59 0.68
C PRO A 366 -14.37 -36.65 0.00
N ALA A 367 -15.38 -37.13 0.71
CA ALA A 367 -16.41 -38.04 0.19
C ALA A 367 -17.53 -37.29 -0.54
N GLY A 368 -17.84 -36.06 -0.10
CA GLY A 368 -18.91 -35.23 -0.67
C GLY A 368 -19.13 -33.93 0.10
N VAL A 369 -20.06 -33.11 -0.36
CA VAL A 369 -20.57 -31.92 0.35
C VAL A 369 -22.01 -32.16 0.77
N LEU A 370 -22.32 -31.82 2.03
CA LEU A 370 -23.69 -31.70 2.49
C LEU A 370 -24.06 -30.21 2.59
N THR A 371 -25.12 -29.80 1.90
CA THR A 371 -25.61 -28.42 1.89
C THR A 371 -26.85 -28.25 2.75
N ALA A 372 -27.15 -27.01 3.16
CA ALA A 372 -28.41 -26.68 3.84
C ALA A 372 -29.63 -27.05 2.97
N GLU A 373 -29.53 -26.92 1.64
CA GLU A 373 -30.58 -27.34 0.72
C GLU A 373 -30.80 -28.85 0.74
N SER A 374 -29.72 -29.64 0.65
CA SER A 374 -29.80 -31.10 0.78
C SER A 374 -30.41 -31.52 2.11
N LEU A 375 -30.07 -30.84 3.20
CA LEU A 375 -30.64 -31.08 4.53
C LEU A 375 -32.14 -30.77 4.59
N ILE A 376 -32.58 -29.65 4.01
CA ILE A 376 -34.01 -29.31 3.94
C ILE A 376 -34.78 -30.41 3.19
N ASN A 377 -34.24 -30.92 2.09
CA ASN A 377 -34.86 -32.02 1.35
C ASN A 377 -34.90 -33.31 2.18
N LEU A 378 -33.81 -33.69 2.85
CA LEU A 378 -33.77 -34.87 3.72
C LEU A 378 -34.76 -34.76 4.90
N LEU A 379 -34.94 -33.56 5.46
CA LEU A 379 -35.94 -33.30 6.49
C LEU A 379 -37.37 -33.39 5.95
N ALA A 380 -37.62 -32.87 4.74
CA ALA A 380 -38.91 -32.99 4.06
C ALA A 380 -39.27 -34.45 3.79
N ASP A 381 -38.28 -35.28 3.47
CA ASP A 381 -38.40 -36.73 3.27
C ASP A 381 -38.47 -37.54 4.58
N GLN A 382 -38.55 -36.88 5.73
CA GLN A 382 -38.61 -37.49 7.06
C GLN A 382 -37.45 -38.43 7.39
N VAL A 383 -36.26 -38.14 6.87
CA VAL A 383 -35.04 -38.91 7.20
C VAL A 383 -34.66 -38.68 8.66
N SER A 384 -34.39 -39.77 9.39
CA SER A 384 -33.98 -39.70 10.81
C SER A 384 -32.70 -38.88 11.00
N LEU A 385 -32.69 -38.02 12.02
CA LEU A 385 -31.54 -37.18 12.38
C LEU A 385 -30.32 -37.98 12.87
N ASP A 386 -30.53 -39.21 13.35
CA ASP A 386 -29.46 -40.12 13.79
C ASP A 386 -28.81 -40.86 12.61
N ARG A 387 -29.33 -40.67 11.38
CA ARG A 387 -28.77 -41.29 10.18
C ARG A 387 -27.37 -40.76 9.93
N ARG A 388 -26.45 -41.67 9.61
CA ARG A 388 -25.05 -41.33 9.36
C ARG A 388 -24.84 -40.69 8.00
N LEU A 389 -23.81 -39.86 7.91
CA LEU A 389 -23.47 -39.12 6.70
C LEU A 389 -22.99 -40.01 5.53
N ASP A 390 -22.53 -41.24 5.78
CA ASP A 390 -22.26 -42.25 4.75
C ASP A 390 -23.52 -42.92 4.18
N GLN A 391 -24.67 -42.72 4.81
CA GLN A 391 -25.96 -43.31 4.42
C GLN A 391 -26.90 -42.32 3.74
N VAL A 392 -26.43 -41.10 3.47
CA VAL A 392 -27.19 -40.04 2.80
C VAL A 392 -26.51 -39.66 1.48
N GLU A 393 -27.30 -39.19 0.52
CA GLU A 393 -26.77 -38.74 -0.75
C GLU A 393 -26.01 -37.42 -0.55
N LEU A 394 -24.74 -37.41 -0.94
CA LEU A 394 -23.87 -36.25 -0.85
C LEU A 394 -23.67 -35.65 -2.23
N MET A 395 -23.57 -34.33 -2.30
CA MET A 395 -23.21 -33.67 -3.54
C MET A 395 -21.75 -34.00 -3.88
N PRO A 396 -21.44 -34.28 -5.16
CA PRO A 396 -20.06 -34.44 -5.59
C PRO A 396 -19.28 -33.16 -5.33
N VAL A 397 -17.98 -33.30 -5.10
CA VAL A 397 -17.10 -32.14 -4.91
C VAL A 397 -16.09 -32.04 -6.02
N LEU A 398 -16.10 -30.91 -6.72
CA LEU A 398 -15.04 -30.55 -7.62
C LEU A 398 -13.75 -30.33 -6.83
N ASN A 399 -12.74 -31.17 -7.09
CA ASN A 399 -11.41 -31.03 -6.53
C ASN A 399 -10.49 -30.27 -7.49
N ILE A 400 -9.79 -29.28 -6.97
CA ILE A 400 -8.83 -28.45 -7.68
C ILE A 400 -7.51 -28.45 -6.91
N ARG A 401 -6.39 -28.45 -7.64
CA ARG A 401 -5.09 -28.25 -7.02
C ARG A 401 -4.91 -26.79 -6.62
N TYR A 402 -4.21 -26.57 -5.53
CA TYR A 402 -3.90 -25.23 -5.01
C TYR A 402 -3.23 -24.29 -6.04
N ASP A 403 -2.50 -24.83 -7.02
CA ASP A 403 -1.81 -24.08 -8.08
C ASP A 403 -2.63 -23.88 -9.36
N ALA A 404 -3.90 -24.32 -9.41
CA ALA A 404 -4.73 -24.16 -10.59
C ALA A 404 -5.12 -22.68 -10.84
N PRO A 405 -5.03 -22.17 -12.09
CA PRO A 405 -5.44 -20.82 -12.42
C PRO A 405 -6.96 -20.60 -12.27
N ILE A 406 -7.39 -19.40 -11.88
CA ILE A 406 -8.81 -19.08 -11.71
C ILE A 406 -9.64 -19.35 -12.97
N SER A 407 -9.13 -19.08 -14.17
CA SER A 407 -9.84 -19.38 -15.43
C SER A 407 -10.13 -20.86 -15.61
N GLU A 408 -9.21 -21.75 -15.20
CA GLU A 408 -9.42 -23.20 -15.22
C GLU A 408 -10.54 -23.57 -14.23
N ILE A 409 -10.52 -22.98 -13.04
CA ILE A 409 -11.54 -23.23 -11.99
C ILE A 409 -12.91 -22.77 -12.49
N ALA A 410 -13.00 -21.54 -13.02
CA ALA A 410 -14.22 -20.99 -13.58
C ALA A 410 -14.76 -21.83 -14.75
N GLN A 411 -13.87 -22.33 -15.61
CA GLN A 411 -14.26 -23.22 -16.71
C GLN A 411 -14.81 -24.56 -16.18
N LYS A 412 -14.20 -25.14 -15.14
CA LYS A 412 -14.69 -26.37 -14.52
C LYS A 412 -16.03 -26.15 -13.80
N MET A 413 -16.18 -25.07 -13.03
CA MET A 413 -17.46 -24.69 -12.40
C MET A 413 -18.56 -24.58 -13.45
N LYS A 414 -18.31 -23.85 -14.54
CA LYS A 414 -19.26 -23.68 -15.65
C LYS A 414 -19.67 -25.01 -16.29
N ARG A 415 -18.73 -25.94 -16.47
CA ARG A 415 -19.00 -27.24 -17.13
C ARG A 415 -19.73 -28.23 -16.22
N LYS A 416 -19.50 -28.17 -14.91
CA LYS A 416 -20.05 -29.11 -13.93
C LYS A 416 -21.29 -28.59 -13.22
N HIS A 417 -21.60 -27.30 -13.35
CA HIS A 417 -22.64 -26.62 -12.57
C HIS A 417 -22.42 -26.76 -11.05
N GLU A 418 -21.16 -26.85 -10.64
CA GLU A 418 -20.74 -26.89 -9.24
C GLU A 418 -19.98 -25.61 -8.92
N TYR A 419 -20.52 -24.81 -8.01
CA TYR A 419 -20.00 -23.48 -7.66
C TYR A 419 -19.26 -23.45 -6.32
N LYS A 420 -18.97 -24.63 -5.75
CA LYS A 420 -18.14 -24.83 -4.57
C LYS A 420 -17.10 -25.89 -4.87
N VAL A 421 -15.84 -25.60 -4.56
CA VAL A 421 -14.67 -26.36 -5.03
C VAL A 421 -13.72 -26.57 -3.87
N ILE A 422 -13.24 -27.79 -3.68
CA ILE A 422 -12.22 -28.10 -2.70
C ILE A 422 -10.85 -27.86 -3.31
N VAL A 423 -10.01 -27.15 -2.56
CA VAL A 423 -8.62 -26.92 -2.91
C VAL A 423 -7.74 -27.92 -2.17
N THR A 424 -6.86 -28.58 -2.92
CA THR A 424 -5.98 -29.65 -2.42
C THR A 424 -4.50 -29.32 -2.62
N ASP A 425 -3.65 -29.78 -1.69
CA ASP A 425 -2.19 -29.72 -1.85
C ASP A 425 -1.67 -30.75 -2.87
N LYS A 426 -0.35 -30.83 -3.05
CA LYS A 426 0.29 -31.82 -3.95
C LYS A 426 0.04 -33.28 -3.53
N LYS A 427 -0.29 -33.54 -2.27
CA LYS A 427 -0.53 -34.87 -1.71
C LYS A 427 -2.03 -35.24 -1.72
N GLY A 428 -2.89 -34.33 -2.15
CA GLY A 428 -4.35 -34.51 -2.16
C GLY A 428 -5.04 -34.16 -0.84
N ASN A 429 -4.33 -33.57 0.13
CA ASN A 429 -4.94 -33.12 1.38
C ASN A 429 -5.71 -31.82 1.14
N ILE A 430 -6.84 -31.66 1.83
CA ILE A 430 -7.66 -30.45 1.74
C ILE A 430 -6.93 -29.29 2.41
N THR A 431 -6.72 -28.20 1.67
CA THR A 431 -6.11 -26.96 2.17
C THR A 431 -7.11 -25.82 2.30
N GLY A 432 -8.21 -25.87 1.55
CA GLY A 432 -9.22 -24.82 1.56
C GLY A 432 -10.41 -25.09 0.66
N VAL A 433 -11.28 -24.09 0.54
CA VAL A 433 -12.45 -24.13 -0.32
C VAL A 433 -12.60 -22.84 -1.09
N LEU A 434 -13.20 -22.94 -2.26
CA LEU A 434 -13.55 -21.82 -3.12
C LEU A 434 -15.02 -21.87 -3.49
N THR A 435 -15.65 -20.71 -3.49
CA THR A 435 -17.02 -20.51 -3.93
C THR A 435 -17.07 -19.61 -5.17
N GLU A 436 -18.19 -19.59 -5.88
CA GLU A 436 -18.43 -18.63 -6.95
C GLU A 436 -18.24 -17.18 -6.48
N MET A 437 -18.67 -16.84 -5.26
CA MET A 437 -18.47 -15.50 -4.71
C MET A 437 -16.99 -15.15 -4.53
N ASP A 438 -16.15 -16.13 -4.18
CA ASP A 438 -14.69 -15.91 -4.08
C ASP A 438 -14.08 -15.64 -5.45
N ILE A 439 -14.55 -16.32 -6.50
CA ILE A 439 -14.12 -16.06 -7.87
C ILE A 439 -14.61 -14.69 -8.35
N LEU A 440 -15.90 -14.39 -8.19
CA LEU A 440 -16.50 -13.13 -8.65
C LEU A 440 -15.89 -11.90 -7.96
N HIS A 441 -15.59 -11.97 -6.66
CA HIS A 441 -14.95 -10.87 -5.95
C HIS A 441 -13.52 -10.57 -6.42
N ASN A 442 -12.81 -11.57 -6.96
CA ASN A 442 -11.43 -11.42 -7.43
C ASN A 442 -11.31 -11.27 -8.95
N SER A 443 -12.41 -11.42 -9.70
CA SER A 443 -12.44 -11.32 -11.17
C SER A 443 -12.62 -9.89 -11.71
N VAL A 444 -12.57 -8.85 -10.87
CA VAL A 444 -12.84 -7.43 -11.23
C VAL A 444 -11.63 -6.53 -11.06
#